data_AF-R5LLR4-F1
#
_entry.id   AF-R5LLR4-F1
#
_cell.length_a   1.000
_cell.length_b   1.000
_cell.length_c   1.000
_cell.angle_alpha   90.00
_cell.angle_beta   90.00
_cell.angle_gamma   90.00
#
_symmetry.space_group_name_H-M   'P 1'
#
loop_
_entity.id
_entity.type
_entity.pdbx_description
1 polymer ?
#
loop_
_entity_poly.entity_id
_entity_poly.type
_entity_poly.pdbx_seq_one_letter_code
_entity_poly.pdbx_strand_id
1 'polypeptide(L)'
;MARLTFVEKLSVLFNLTKSSKLYLVILLAVIALGLILLTSNRKSAKPVKFFYVLIYMILIGIVLYVYKDNLSNMMDYMMNNLFIIIYFPNLAIYLAAILTSNVICLVTVFSKKMPKIIKKINILMYCVISYILIIILNIINENNLDVFNQSSVYGNTTAQALIELTSTIFIAWICFLIIYKIIKPYFFKEKVPTKVIVKKVVKKPANYKPIEAPYQVKAVNNTIKVEKEPKENTAKYDDLLTIDDYKLLLNILKEQKEKERQEKERQERIDKEQAKYRELQELYRSVQ
;
A
#
# COMPACT_ATOMS: atom_id res chain seq x y z
N MET A 1 33.12 11.02 3.94
CA MET A 1 32.96 11.23 2.49
C MET A 1 31.81 12.19 2.25
N ALA A 2 31.87 13.03 1.19
CA ALA A 2 30.83 14.00 0.89
C ALA A 2 29.49 13.30 0.59
N ARG A 3 28.41 13.74 1.24
CA ARG A 3 27.07 13.18 1.02
C ARG A 3 26.56 13.63 -0.34
N LEU A 4 26.41 12.69 -1.27
CA LEU A 4 25.81 12.98 -2.57
C LEU A 4 24.34 13.39 -2.41
N THR A 5 23.93 14.41 -3.16
CA THR A 5 22.53 14.83 -3.22
C THR A 5 21.69 13.80 -3.97
N PHE A 6 20.36 13.84 -3.80
CA PHE A 6 19.46 12.92 -4.52
C PHE A 6 19.62 13.01 -6.05
N VAL A 7 19.79 14.23 -6.57
CA VAL A 7 19.99 14.49 -8.00
C VAL A 7 21.31 13.92 -8.50
N GLU A 8 22.39 14.07 -7.72
CA GLU A 8 23.68 13.46 -8.03
C GLU A 8 23.61 11.94 -8.07
N LYS A 9 22.95 11.31 -7.09
CA LYS A 9 22.72 9.86 -7.07
C LYS A 9 21.96 9.38 -8.30
N LEU A 10 20.94 10.14 -8.71
CA LEU A 10 20.18 9.84 -9.92
C LEU A 10 21.04 10.00 -11.19
N SER A 11 21.91 11.02 -11.23
CA SER A 11 22.86 11.23 -12.32
C SER A 11 23.85 10.06 -12.43
N VAL A 12 24.37 9.55 -11.30
CA VAL A 12 25.22 8.35 -11.28
C VAL A 12 24.51 7.16 -11.93
N LEU A 13 23.24 6.90 -11.59
CA LEU A 13 22.45 5.83 -12.20
C LEU A 13 22.30 6.02 -13.73
N PHE A 14 21.99 7.23 -14.19
CA PHE A 14 21.84 7.52 -15.62
C PHE A 14 23.15 7.40 -16.39
N ASN A 15 24.25 7.85 -15.79
CA ASN A 15 25.57 7.74 -16.40
C ASN A 15 25.97 6.28 -16.55
N LEU A 16 25.86 5.48 -15.47
CA LEU A 16 26.12 4.05 -15.51
C LEU A 16 25.27 3.37 -16.59
N THR A 17 23.97 3.66 -16.64
CA THR A 17 23.05 3.10 -17.65
C THR A 17 23.52 3.37 -19.08
N LYS A 18 24.05 4.57 -19.37
CA LYS A 18 24.56 4.94 -20.69
C LYS A 18 25.94 4.35 -20.98
N SER A 19 26.74 4.11 -19.94
CA SER A 19 28.13 3.64 -20.08
C SER A 19 28.24 2.21 -20.63
N SER A 20 27.25 1.34 -20.42
CA SER A 20 27.31 -0.05 -20.87
C SER A 20 26.07 -0.48 -21.65
N LYS A 21 26.31 -1.12 -22.80
CA LYS A 21 25.24 -1.75 -23.61
C LYS A 21 24.48 -2.80 -22.81
N LEU A 22 25.15 -3.50 -21.89
CA LEU A 22 24.54 -4.51 -21.02
C LEU A 22 23.47 -3.88 -20.11
N TYR A 23 23.75 -2.72 -19.52
CA TYR A 23 22.77 -2.02 -18.68
C TYR A 23 21.56 -1.53 -19.49
N LEU A 24 21.76 -1.10 -20.74
CA LEU A 24 20.64 -0.76 -21.64
C LEU A 24 19.78 -1.98 -21.98
N VAL A 25 20.38 -3.14 -22.26
CA VAL A 25 19.65 -4.38 -22.54
C VAL A 25 18.83 -4.81 -21.31
N ILE A 26 19.43 -4.74 -20.12
CA ILE A 26 18.74 -5.05 -18.86
C ILE A 26 17.58 -4.08 -18.62
N LEU A 27 17.77 -2.78 -18.86
CA LEU A 27 16.71 -1.78 -18.74
C LEU A 27 15.52 -2.15 -19.65
N LEU A 28 15.80 -2.51 -20.90
CA LEU A 28 14.77 -2.88 -21.87
C LEU A 28 14.03 -4.16 -21.44
N ALA A 29 14.76 -5.16 -20.93
CA ALA A 29 14.18 -6.39 -20.40
C ALA A 29 13.26 -6.13 -19.18
N VAL A 30 13.68 -5.26 -18.25
CA VAL A 30 12.88 -4.87 -17.08
C VAL A 30 11.64 -4.07 -17.49
N ILE A 31 11.76 -3.18 -18.48
CA ILE A 31 10.60 -2.45 -19.03
C ILE A 31 9.61 -3.42 -19.68
N ALA A 32 10.10 -4.37 -20.49
CA ALA A 32 9.26 -5.39 -21.11
C ALA A 32 8.53 -6.23 -20.05
N LEU A 33 9.21 -6.64 -18.98
CA LEU A 33 8.62 -7.31 -17.84
C LEU A 33 7.53 -6.44 -17.18
N GLY A 34 7.82 -5.17 -16.91
CA GLY A 34 6.86 -4.23 -16.34
C GLY A 34 5.59 -4.09 -17.18
N LEU A 35 5.73 -4.00 -18.51
CA LEU A 35 4.60 -3.96 -19.44
C LEU A 35 3.78 -5.25 -19.39
N ILE A 36 4.43 -6.42 -19.39
CA ILE A 36 3.76 -7.71 -19.26
C ILE A 36 2.97 -7.77 -17.94
N LEU A 37 3.58 -7.39 -16.81
CA LEU A 37 2.93 -7.40 -15.50
C LEU A 37 1.76 -6.40 -15.41
N LEU A 38 1.84 -5.28 -16.12
CA LEU A 38 0.77 -4.28 -16.21
C LEU A 38 -0.47 -4.80 -16.95
N THR A 39 -0.29 -5.66 -17.96
CA THR A 39 -1.42 -6.26 -18.70
C THR A 39 -2.22 -7.27 -17.87
N SER A 40 -1.69 -7.71 -16.73
CA SER A 40 -2.42 -8.56 -15.79
C SER A 40 -3.66 -7.86 -15.21
N ASN A 41 -4.82 -8.04 -15.83
CA ASN A 41 -6.08 -7.40 -15.45
C ASN A 41 -6.99 -8.33 -14.62
N ARG A 42 -8.03 -7.78 -13.97
CA ARG A 42 -9.08 -8.56 -13.29
C ARG A 42 -9.78 -9.58 -14.19
N LYS A 43 -9.85 -9.28 -15.49
CA LYS A 43 -10.48 -10.11 -16.53
C LYS A 43 -9.57 -11.18 -17.13
N SER A 44 -8.26 -11.17 -16.88
CA SER A 44 -7.40 -12.23 -17.42
C SER A 44 -7.76 -13.55 -16.75
N ALA A 45 -8.00 -14.56 -17.59
CA ALA A 45 -8.32 -15.91 -17.12
C ALA A 45 -7.17 -16.42 -16.23
N LYS A 46 -7.49 -17.29 -15.26
CA LYS A 46 -6.50 -17.94 -14.39
C LYS A 46 -5.24 -18.45 -15.14
N PRO A 47 -5.35 -19.14 -16.30
CA PRO A 47 -4.17 -19.61 -17.05
C PRO A 47 -3.28 -18.48 -17.58
N VAL A 48 -3.85 -17.35 -17.99
CA VAL A 48 -3.07 -16.20 -18.51
C VAL A 48 -2.25 -15.56 -17.39
N LYS A 49 -2.79 -15.51 -16.16
CA LYS A 49 -2.03 -15.01 -14.99
C LYS A 49 -0.89 -15.92 -14.61
N PHE A 50 -1.08 -17.24 -14.73
CA PHE A 50 -0.02 -18.21 -14.50
C PHE A 50 1.15 -18.00 -15.48
N PHE A 51 0.86 -17.73 -16.75
CA PHE A 51 1.90 -17.46 -17.75
C PHE A 51 2.74 -16.22 -17.43
N TYR A 52 2.13 -15.14 -16.93
CA TYR A 52 2.88 -13.95 -16.48
C TYR A 52 3.82 -14.25 -15.30
N VAL A 53 3.35 -15.08 -14.36
CA VAL A 53 4.14 -15.51 -13.21
C VAL A 53 5.28 -16.42 -13.64
N LEU A 54 5.06 -17.30 -14.63
CA LEU A 54 6.09 -18.15 -15.19
C LEU A 54 7.24 -17.33 -15.78
N ILE A 55 6.94 -16.33 -16.62
CA ILE A 55 7.96 -15.43 -17.20
C ILE A 55 8.72 -14.68 -16.10
N TYR A 56 8.00 -14.16 -15.11
CA TYR A 56 8.59 -13.50 -13.95
C TYR A 56 9.53 -14.42 -13.16
N MET A 57 9.12 -15.67 -12.91
CA MET A 57 9.94 -16.67 -12.21
C MET A 57 11.18 -17.08 -13.02
N ILE A 58 11.08 -17.17 -14.34
CA ILE A 58 12.23 -17.43 -15.22
C ILE A 58 13.25 -16.29 -15.10
N LEU A 59 12.80 -15.03 -15.19
CA LEU A 59 13.69 -13.88 -15.08
C LEU A 59 14.37 -13.79 -13.71
N ILE A 60 13.62 -14.02 -12.63
CA ILE A 60 14.21 -14.13 -11.29
C ILE A 60 15.19 -15.28 -11.22
N GLY A 61 14.84 -16.46 -11.76
CA GLY A 61 15.72 -17.62 -11.80
C GLY A 61 17.06 -17.32 -12.49
N ILE A 62 17.03 -16.59 -13.61
CA ILE A 62 18.26 -16.14 -14.29
C ILE A 62 19.10 -15.24 -13.38
N VAL A 63 18.49 -14.25 -12.72
CA VAL A 63 19.20 -13.36 -11.79
C VAL A 63 19.78 -14.15 -10.61
N LEU A 64 19.00 -15.05 -10.01
CA LEU A 64 19.45 -15.91 -8.92
C LEU A 64 20.61 -16.81 -9.34
N TYR A 65 20.61 -17.32 -10.56
CA TYR A 65 21.67 -18.19 -11.07
C TYR A 65 22.95 -17.40 -11.37
N VAL A 66 22.84 -16.28 -12.09
CA VAL A 66 23.99 -15.46 -12.51
C VAL A 66 24.69 -14.82 -11.33
N TYR A 67 23.94 -14.33 -10.34
CA TYR A 67 24.48 -13.63 -9.18
C TYR A 67 24.38 -14.44 -7.88
N LYS A 68 24.35 -15.77 -7.98
CA LYS A 68 24.11 -16.67 -6.85
C LYS A 68 25.04 -16.40 -5.66
N ASP A 69 26.33 -16.19 -5.93
CA ASP A 69 27.35 -16.08 -4.89
C ASP A 69 27.18 -14.75 -4.16
N ASN A 70 27.05 -13.66 -4.91
CA ASN A 70 26.78 -12.33 -4.36
C ASN A 70 25.48 -12.31 -3.54
N LEU A 71 24.40 -12.90 -4.08
CA LEU A 71 23.10 -12.89 -3.40
C LEU A 71 23.08 -13.79 -2.17
N SER A 72 23.74 -14.96 -2.22
CA SER A 72 23.91 -15.85 -1.06
C SER A 72 24.68 -15.13 0.05
N ASN A 73 25.77 -14.45 -0.31
CA ASN A 73 26.56 -13.67 0.64
C ASN A 73 25.72 -12.56 1.30
N MET A 74 24.90 -11.85 0.52
CA MET A 74 23.97 -10.85 1.08
C MET A 74 22.91 -11.50 2.00
N MET A 75 22.43 -12.70 1.69
CA MET A 75 21.48 -13.45 2.50
C MET A 75 22.11 -13.91 3.82
N ASP A 76 23.31 -14.48 3.78
CA ASP A 76 24.05 -14.92 4.97
C ASP A 76 24.35 -13.73 5.88
N TYR A 77 24.74 -12.61 5.28
CA TYR A 77 24.91 -11.35 6.00
C TYR A 77 23.62 -10.87 6.67
N MET A 78 22.47 -10.94 5.96
CA MET A 78 21.17 -10.62 6.54
C MET A 78 20.83 -11.55 7.69
N MET A 79 21.01 -12.86 7.54
CA MET A 79 20.68 -13.86 8.56
C MET A 79 21.52 -13.68 9.83
N ASN A 80 22.82 -13.42 9.69
CA ASN A 80 23.72 -13.23 10.82
C ASN A 80 23.44 -11.92 11.56
N ASN A 81 22.96 -10.89 10.86
CA ASN A 81 22.73 -9.58 11.44
C ASN A 81 21.24 -9.27 11.72
N LEU A 82 20.32 -10.16 11.38
CA LEU A 82 18.86 -10.01 11.57
C LEU A 82 18.49 -9.74 13.04
N PHE A 83 19.34 -10.17 13.99
CA PHE A 83 19.14 -9.98 15.43
C PHE A 83 19.87 -8.75 16.03
N ILE A 84 20.83 -8.13 15.33
CA ILE A 84 21.70 -7.07 15.89
C ILE A 84 21.34 -5.67 15.38
N ILE A 85 20.56 -5.53 14.30
CA ILE A 85 20.38 -4.25 13.60
C ILE A 85 19.07 -3.55 13.98
N ILE A 86 19.05 -2.82 15.09
CA ILE A 86 18.04 -1.76 15.30
C ILE A 86 18.60 -0.36 14.99
N TYR A 87 19.92 -0.19 14.80
CA TYR A 87 20.52 1.15 14.84
C TYR A 87 21.21 1.69 13.57
N PHE A 88 21.40 0.94 12.49
CA PHE A 88 21.99 1.48 11.25
C PHE A 88 21.46 0.77 9.98
N PRO A 89 21.20 1.48 8.86
CA PRO A 89 20.69 0.88 7.62
C PRO A 89 21.78 0.03 6.96
N ASN A 90 21.80 -1.23 7.37
CA ASN A 90 22.77 -2.24 6.94
C ASN A 90 22.33 -2.89 5.61
N LEU A 91 23.26 -3.52 4.88
CA LEU A 91 23.02 -4.28 3.66
C LEU A 91 21.87 -5.31 3.82
N ALA A 92 21.70 -5.83 5.03
CA ALA A 92 20.56 -6.65 5.44
C ALA A 92 19.19 -5.97 5.22
N ILE A 93 19.05 -4.70 5.61
CA ILE A 93 17.81 -3.92 5.43
C ILE A 93 17.54 -3.69 3.94
N TYR A 94 18.59 -3.46 3.15
CA TYR A 94 18.48 -3.36 1.70
C TYR A 94 17.96 -4.66 1.07
N LEU A 95 18.49 -5.81 1.50
CA LEU A 95 18.00 -7.10 1.01
C LEU A 95 16.55 -7.37 1.45
N ALA A 96 16.19 -7.06 2.70
CA ALA A 96 14.83 -7.16 3.17
C ALA A 96 13.86 -6.28 2.35
N ALA A 97 14.29 -5.10 1.92
CA ALA A 97 13.52 -4.23 1.04
C ALA A 97 13.28 -4.88 -0.34
N ILE A 98 14.30 -5.53 -0.92
CA ILE A 98 14.17 -6.28 -2.18
C ILE A 98 13.18 -7.42 -2.05
N LEU A 99 13.29 -8.25 -1.00
CA LEU A 99 12.35 -9.35 -0.75
C LEU A 99 10.92 -8.82 -0.61
N THR A 100 10.74 -7.76 0.17
CA THR A 100 9.45 -7.10 0.35
C THR A 100 8.89 -6.58 -0.97
N SER A 101 9.72 -5.98 -1.82
CA SER A 101 9.28 -5.47 -3.13
C SER A 101 8.75 -6.59 -4.04
N ASN A 102 9.38 -7.78 -4.02
CA ASN A 102 8.92 -8.96 -4.75
C ASN A 102 7.56 -9.44 -4.24
N VAL A 103 7.40 -9.55 -2.91
CA VAL A 103 6.11 -9.91 -2.29
C VAL A 103 5.01 -8.92 -2.69
N ILE A 104 5.26 -7.62 -2.61
CA ILE A 104 4.30 -6.59 -3.00
C ILE A 104 3.94 -6.72 -4.49
N CYS A 105 4.91 -6.98 -5.36
CA CYS A 105 4.69 -7.18 -6.79
C CYS A 105 3.77 -8.38 -7.04
N LEU A 106 4.06 -9.55 -6.45
CA LEU A 106 3.24 -10.75 -6.56
C LEU A 106 1.81 -10.49 -6.08
N VAL A 107 1.64 -9.95 -4.87
CA VAL A 107 0.31 -9.60 -4.33
C VAL A 107 -0.44 -8.64 -5.26
N THR A 108 0.26 -7.68 -5.85
CA THR A 108 -0.31 -6.71 -6.80
C THR A 108 -0.79 -7.38 -8.10
N VAL A 109 -0.05 -8.34 -8.63
CA VAL A 109 -0.40 -9.09 -9.84
C VAL A 109 -1.66 -9.92 -9.60
N PHE A 110 -1.76 -10.60 -8.47
CA PHE A 110 -2.90 -11.46 -8.12
C PHE A 110 -4.12 -10.72 -7.56
N SER A 111 -3.94 -9.50 -7.04
CA SER A 111 -5.03 -8.76 -6.42
C SER A 111 -6.14 -8.38 -7.41
N LYS A 112 -7.35 -8.84 -7.11
CA LYS A 112 -8.58 -8.45 -7.82
C LYS A 112 -9.22 -7.18 -7.26
N LYS A 113 -8.79 -6.67 -6.10
CA LYS A 113 -9.46 -5.53 -5.43
C LYS A 113 -8.66 -4.22 -5.49
N MET A 114 -7.41 -4.28 -5.94
CA MET A 114 -6.54 -3.10 -6.05
C MET A 114 -7.01 -2.17 -7.18
N PRO A 115 -6.96 -0.84 -7.00
CA PRO A 115 -7.23 0.12 -8.06
C PRO A 115 -6.10 0.12 -9.10
N LYS A 116 -6.44 0.47 -10.35
CA LYS A 116 -5.51 0.43 -11.49
C LYS A 116 -4.27 1.31 -11.28
N ILE A 117 -4.44 2.48 -10.65
CA ILE A 117 -3.34 3.44 -10.44
C ILE A 117 -2.31 2.89 -9.44
N ILE A 118 -2.75 2.37 -8.29
CA ILE A 118 -1.85 1.76 -7.29
C ILE A 118 -1.14 0.54 -7.88
N LYS A 119 -1.85 -0.26 -8.70
CA LYS A 119 -1.23 -1.37 -9.42
C LYS A 119 -0.10 -0.90 -10.35
N LYS A 120 -0.31 0.18 -11.12
CA LYS A 120 0.72 0.77 -11.97
C LYS A 120 1.93 1.25 -11.16
N ILE A 121 1.68 1.97 -10.06
CA ILE A 121 2.74 2.50 -9.19
C ILE A 121 3.57 1.35 -8.59
N ASN A 122 2.94 0.30 -8.07
CA ASN A 122 3.65 -0.83 -7.47
C ASN A 122 4.52 -1.57 -8.49
N ILE A 123 4.01 -1.80 -9.71
CA ILE A 123 4.79 -2.46 -10.77
C ILE A 123 5.95 -1.56 -11.21
N LEU A 124 5.73 -0.25 -11.34
CA LEU A 124 6.78 0.71 -11.68
C LEU A 124 7.90 0.71 -10.62
N MET A 125 7.55 0.83 -9.34
CA MET A 125 8.52 0.82 -8.25
C MET A 125 9.30 -0.49 -8.20
N TYR A 126 8.61 -1.63 -8.39
CA TYR A 126 9.26 -2.93 -8.50
C TYR A 126 10.29 -2.97 -9.65
N CYS A 127 9.95 -2.45 -10.83
CA CYS A 127 10.85 -2.41 -11.97
C CYS A 127 12.10 -1.54 -11.68
N VAL A 128 11.90 -0.35 -11.09
CA VAL A 128 13.00 0.55 -10.72
C VAL A 128 13.94 -0.12 -9.71
N ILE A 129 13.41 -0.71 -8.65
CA ILE A 129 14.20 -1.40 -7.61
C ILE A 129 14.96 -2.59 -8.20
N SER A 130 14.30 -3.40 -9.03
CA SER A 130 14.90 -4.58 -9.66
C SER A 130 16.02 -4.19 -10.63
N TYR A 131 15.83 -3.12 -11.40
CA TYR A 131 16.85 -2.61 -12.29
C TYR A 131 18.11 -2.18 -11.54
N ILE A 132 17.94 -1.37 -10.48
CA ILE A 132 19.08 -0.87 -9.71
C ILE A 132 19.79 -2.01 -8.97
N LEU A 133 19.05 -3.02 -8.49
CA LEU A 133 19.64 -4.23 -7.91
C LEU A 133 20.59 -4.93 -8.88
N ILE A 134 20.16 -5.15 -10.13
CA ILE A 134 21.00 -5.83 -11.12
C ILE A 134 22.28 -5.01 -11.42
N ILE A 135 22.18 -3.68 -11.45
CA ILE A 135 23.36 -2.82 -11.59
C ILE A 135 24.30 -2.97 -10.39
N ILE A 136 23.77 -2.92 -9.16
CA ILE A 136 24.59 -3.08 -7.95
C ILE A 136 25.30 -4.44 -7.95
N LEU A 137 24.60 -5.53 -8.30
CA LEU A 137 25.19 -6.86 -8.38
C LEU A 137 26.30 -6.95 -9.43
N ASN A 138 26.15 -6.28 -10.56
CA ASN A 138 27.21 -6.17 -11.56
C ASN A 138 28.41 -5.38 -11.04
N ILE A 139 28.20 -4.24 -10.38
CA ILE A 139 29.30 -3.43 -9.81
C ILE A 139 30.05 -4.21 -8.74
N ILE A 140 29.35 -4.95 -7.88
CA ILE A 140 29.96 -5.82 -6.87
C ILE A 140 30.83 -6.88 -7.54
N ASN A 141 30.33 -7.50 -8.61
CA ASN A 141 31.07 -8.51 -9.35
C ASN A 141 32.29 -7.93 -10.10
N GLU A 142 32.12 -6.83 -10.83
CA GLU A 142 33.18 -6.18 -11.61
C GLU A 142 34.30 -5.64 -10.72
N ASN A 143 33.96 -5.11 -9.54
CA ASN A 143 34.93 -4.53 -8.60
C ASN A 143 35.37 -5.50 -7.49
N ASN A 144 34.91 -6.76 -7.52
CA ASN A 144 35.16 -7.77 -6.48
C ASN A 144 34.91 -7.24 -5.05
N LEU A 145 33.78 -6.56 -4.85
CA LEU A 145 33.46 -5.96 -3.55
C LEU A 145 33.03 -7.05 -2.56
N ASP A 146 33.67 -7.07 -1.40
CA ASP A 146 33.24 -7.94 -0.30
C ASP A 146 31.93 -7.41 0.31
N VAL A 147 30.87 -8.20 0.16
CA VAL A 147 29.51 -7.90 0.62
C VAL A 147 29.41 -7.95 2.16
N PHE A 148 30.27 -8.73 2.83
CA PHE A 148 30.30 -8.83 4.29
C PHE A 148 30.98 -7.63 4.93
N ASN A 149 31.91 -7.01 4.20
CA ASN A 149 32.63 -5.84 4.66
C ASN A 149 31.92 -4.55 4.23
N GLN A 150 31.32 -3.87 5.22
CA GLN A 150 30.65 -2.60 5.00
C GLN A 150 31.57 -1.56 4.33
N SER A 151 32.85 -1.52 4.68
CA SER A 151 33.80 -0.59 4.07
C SER A 151 34.06 -0.87 2.59
N SER A 152 33.92 -2.12 2.14
CA SER A 152 34.10 -2.48 0.73
C SER A 152 32.91 -2.02 -0.11
N VAL A 153 31.69 -2.28 0.35
CA VAL A 153 30.46 -1.91 -0.37
C VAL A 153 30.20 -0.40 -0.31
N TYR A 154 30.26 0.17 0.90
CA TYR A 154 29.97 1.59 1.12
C TYR A 154 31.20 2.48 0.90
N GLY A 155 32.41 1.93 0.78
CA GLY A 155 33.58 2.68 0.37
C GLY A 155 33.61 2.97 -1.13
N ASN A 156 32.91 2.16 -1.93
CA ASN A 156 32.73 2.43 -3.36
C ASN A 156 31.60 3.46 -3.55
N THR A 157 31.95 4.63 -4.10
CA THR A 157 31.03 5.76 -4.25
C THR A 157 29.83 5.44 -5.15
N THR A 158 29.98 4.59 -6.17
CA THR A 158 28.88 4.25 -7.09
C THR A 158 27.94 3.24 -6.45
N ALA A 159 28.46 2.19 -5.83
CA ALA A 159 27.65 1.20 -5.11
C ALA A 159 26.90 1.85 -3.94
N GLN A 160 27.58 2.67 -3.14
CA GLN A 160 26.96 3.44 -2.07
C GLN A 160 25.83 4.34 -2.60
N ALA A 161 26.08 5.13 -3.65
CA ALA A 161 25.09 6.04 -4.21
C ALA A 161 23.81 5.30 -4.65
N LEU A 162 23.95 4.13 -5.28
CA LEU A 162 22.84 3.31 -5.75
C LEU A 162 22.06 2.65 -4.60
N ILE A 163 22.75 2.17 -3.56
CA ILE A 163 22.11 1.60 -2.36
C ILE A 163 21.33 2.67 -1.61
N GLU A 164 21.90 3.87 -1.46
CA GLU A 164 21.19 5.00 -0.83
C GLU A 164 20.00 5.47 -1.68
N LEU A 165 20.15 5.53 -3.01
CA LEU A 165 19.08 5.90 -3.93
C LEU A 165 17.91 4.90 -3.85
N THR A 166 18.18 3.61 -3.94
CA THR A 166 17.16 2.57 -3.82
C THR A 166 16.47 2.58 -2.47
N SER A 167 17.22 2.77 -1.38
CA SER A 167 16.67 2.85 -0.03
C SER A 167 15.73 4.04 0.11
N THR A 168 16.11 5.22 -0.39
CA THR A 168 15.24 6.42 -0.35
C THR A 168 13.97 6.24 -1.17
N ILE A 169 14.06 5.67 -2.37
CA ILE A 169 12.90 5.35 -3.22
C ILE A 169 11.98 4.36 -2.51
N PHE A 170 12.53 3.32 -1.89
CA PHE A 170 11.76 2.30 -1.19
C PHE A 170 11.02 2.87 0.03
N ILE A 171 11.70 3.64 0.88
CA ILE A 171 11.09 4.27 2.06
C ILE A 171 9.96 5.21 1.63
N ALA A 172 10.19 6.06 0.63
CA ALA A 172 9.18 6.98 0.11
C ALA A 172 7.95 6.21 -0.43
N TRP A 173 8.17 5.11 -1.14
CA TRP A 173 7.10 4.26 -1.67
C TRP A 173 6.29 3.57 -0.56
N ILE A 174 6.94 3.00 0.45
CA ILE A 174 6.26 2.36 1.58
C ILE A 174 5.45 3.39 2.37
N CYS A 175 6.00 4.56 2.66
CA CYS A 175 5.27 5.66 3.29
C CYS A 175 4.03 6.04 2.48
N PHE A 176 4.16 6.17 1.14
CA PHE A 176 3.03 6.43 0.25
C PHE A 176 1.93 5.35 0.35
N LEU A 177 2.31 4.06 0.39
CA LEU A 177 1.34 2.96 0.52
C LEU A 177 0.64 2.96 1.88
N ILE A 178 1.35 3.27 2.97
CA ILE A 178 0.78 3.38 4.31
C ILE A 178 -0.24 4.52 4.37
N ILE A 179 0.17 5.71 3.91
CA ILE A 179 -0.71 6.89 3.84
C ILE A 179 -1.96 6.58 3.01
N TYR A 180 -1.79 5.97 1.84
CA TYR A 180 -2.90 5.56 0.99
C TYR A 180 -3.86 4.60 1.71
N LYS A 181 -3.33 3.60 2.45
CA LYS A 181 -4.12 2.64 3.21
C LYS A 181 -4.94 3.31 4.32
N ILE A 182 -4.37 4.31 4.99
CA ILE A 182 -5.04 5.09 6.05
C ILE A 182 -6.14 5.96 5.45
N ILE A 183 -5.89 6.66 4.34
CA ILE A 183 -6.84 7.61 3.74
C ILE A 183 -8.02 6.91 3.07
N LYS A 184 -7.79 5.77 2.42
CA LYS A 184 -8.80 5.02 1.65
C LYS A 184 -10.15 4.81 2.38
N PRO A 185 -10.21 4.34 3.65
CA PRO A 185 -11.49 4.16 4.35
C PRO A 185 -12.25 5.46 4.60
N TYR A 186 -11.57 6.60 4.76
CA TYR A 186 -12.23 7.88 5.06
C TYR A 186 -12.91 8.52 3.83
N PHE A 187 -12.32 8.37 2.64
CA PHE A 187 -12.84 9.00 1.41
C PHE A 187 -13.79 8.11 0.59
N PHE A 188 -13.69 6.79 0.70
CA PHE A 188 -14.50 5.86 -0.07
C PHE A 188 -15.46 5.09 0.84
N LYS A 189 -16.55 5.73 1.28
CA LYS A 189 -17.73 5.00 1.76
C LYS A 189 -18.19 4.08 0.64
N GLU A 190 -18.23 2.77 0.89
CA GLU A 190 -18.70 1.81 -0.11
C GLU A 190 -20.08 2.24 -0.59
N LYS A 191 -20.23 2.43 -1.91
CA LYS A 191 -21.54 2.72 -2.50
C LYS A 191 -22.43 1.52 -2.19
N VAL A 192 -23.41 1.71 -1.32
CA VAL A 192 -24.46 0.72 -1.05
C VAL A 192 -24.99 0.25 -2.41
N PRO A 193 -25.02 -1.06 -2.70
CA PRO A 193 -25.46 -1.53 -4.00
C PRO A 193 -26.93 -1.14 -4.20
N THR A 194 -27.18 -0.11 -5.00
CA THR A 194 -28.54 0.22 -5.43
C THR A 194 -29.04 -0.98 -6.22
N LYS A 195 -29.95 -1.77 -5.64
CA LYS A 195 -30.66 -2.82 -6.37
C LYS A 195 -31.37 -2.15 -7.54
N VAL A 196 -30.80 -2.28 -8.74
CA VAL A 196 -31.49 -1.87 -9.97
C VAL A 196 -32.63 -2.87 -10.15
N ILE A 197 -33.83 -2.49 -9.70
CA ILE A 197 -35.05 -3.22 -10.03
C ILE A 197 -35.26 -2.98 -11.52
N VAL A 198 -34.84 -3.95 -12.34
CA VAL A 198 -35.16 -3.99 -13.77
C VAL A 198 -36.68 -4.15 -13.84
N LYS A 199 -37.42 -3.05 -14.03
CA LYS A 199 -38.82 -3.15 -14.43
C LYS A 199 -38.85 -3.93 -15.73
N LYS A 200 -39.45 -5.12 -15.72
CA LYS A 200 -39.71 -5.92 -16.92
C LYS A 200 -40.44 -5.03 -17.92
N VAL A 201 -39.78 -4.66 -19.02
CA VAL A 201 -40.43 -3.95 -20.11
C VAL A 201 -41.38 -4.95 -20.76
N VAL A 202 -42.68 -4.81 -20.47
CA VAL A 202 -43.72 -5.56 -21.16
C VAL A 202 -43.72 -5.10 -22.61
N LYS A 203 -43.35 -5.99 -23.54
CA LYS A 203 -43.45 -5.71 -24.97
C LYS A 203 -44.92 -5.49 -25.33
N LYS A 204 -45.25 -4.36 -25.95
CA LYS A 204 -46.61 -4.08 -26.43
C LYS A 204 -47.04 -5.16 -27.45
N PRO A 205 -48.30 -5.63 -27.40
CA PRO A 205 -48.79 -6.65 -28.33
C PRO A 205 -48.78 -6.14 -29.78
N ALA A 206 -48.57 -7.05 -30.72
CA ALA A 206 -48.34 -6.75 -32.14
C ALA A 206 -49.50 -6.03 -32.86
N ASN A 207 -50.68 -5.93 -32.25
CA ASN A 207 -51.89 -5.33 -32.81
C ASN A 207 -52.28 -4.00 -32.12
N TYR A 208 -51.30 -3.21 -31.68
CA TYR A 208 -51.57 -1.88 -31.13
C TYR A 208 -51.84 -0.87 -32.26
N LYS A 209 -53.10 -0.49 -32.47
CA LYS A 209 -53.45 0.68 -33.29
C LYS A 209 -53.34 1.94 -32.40
N PRO A 210 -52.49 2.91 -32.73
CA PRO A 210 -52.45 4.16 -31.99
C PRO A 210 -53.77 4.90 -32.20
N ILE A 211 -54.47 5.18 -31.09
CA ILE A 211 -55.62 6.08 -31.11
C ILE A 211 -55.04 7.49 -31.25
N GLU A 212 -55.38 8.18 -32.34
CA GLU A 212 -55.02 9.58 -32.51
C GLU A 212 -55.76 10.41 -31.46
N ALA A 213 -55.02 11.15 -30.65
CA ALA A 213 -55.62 12.02 -29.65
C ALA A 213 -56.43 13.12 -30.37
N PRO A 214 -57.63 13.47 -29.88
CA PRO A 214 -58.41 14.55 -30.47
C PRO A 214 -57.61 15.85 -30.42
N TYR A 215 -57.62 16.60 -31.51
CA TYR A 215 -56.90 17.87 -31.58
C TYR A 215 -57.47 18.84 -30.55
N GLN A 216 -56.60 19.47 -29.76
CA GLN A 216 -57.00 20.49 -28.81
C GLN A 216 -57.15 21.83 -29.55
N VAL A 217 -58.35 22.39 -29.53
CA VAL A 217 -58.58 23.80 -29.88
C VAL A 217 -58.02 24.66 -28.75
N LYS A 218 -57.09 25.57 -29.05
CA LYS A 218 -56.60 26.54 -28.07
C LYS A 218 -57.74 27.50 -27.69
N ALA A 219 -58.24 27.39 -26.48
CA ALA A 219 -59.07 28.43 -25.88
C ALA A 219 -58.21 29.68 -25.65
N VAL A 220 -58.74 30.83 -26.08
CA VAL A 220 -58.14 32.15 -25.93
C VAL A 220 -58.17 32.58 -24.46
N ASN A 221 -57.01 33.05 -23.99
CA ASN A 221 -56.75 33.87 -22.80
C ASN A 221 -57.60 33.62 -21.54
N ASN A 222 -57.01 32.95 -20.55
CA ASN A 222 -57.26 33.26 -19.14
C ASN A 222 -55.93 33.24 -18.37
N THR A 223 -55.60 34.37 -17.75
CA THR A 223 -54.43 34.57 -16.89
C THR A 223 -54.62 33.81 -15.58
N ILE A 224 -53.71 32.89 -15.27
CA ILE A 224 -53.69 32.17 -13.99
C ILE A 224 -52.99 33.06 -12.95
N LYS A 225 -53.72 33.51 -11.93
CA LYS A 225 -53.11 34.07 -10.70
C LYS A 225 -52.59 32.91 -9.85
N VAL A 226 -51.29 32.90 -9.57
CA VAL A 226 -50.66 31.95 -8.64
C VAL A 226 -50.79 32.50 -7.22
N GLU A 227 -51.60 31.83 -6.41
CA GLU A 227 -51.63 32.02 -4.95
C GLU A 227 -50.50 31.19 -4.34
N LYS A 228 -49.63 31.83 -3.54
CA LYS A 228 -48.51 31.16 -2.86
C LYS A 228 -49.02 30.54 -1.56
N GLU A 229 -48.87 29.23 -1.41
CA GLU A 229 -49.10 28.54 -0.13
C GLU A 229 -48.14 29.05 0.96
N PRO A 230 -48.59 29.13 2.23
CA PRO A 230 -47.76 29.58 3.35
C PRO A 230 -46.70 28.53 3.71
N LYS A 231 -45.49 29.02 4.02
CA LYS A 231 -44.37 28.17 4.47
C LYS A 231 -44.71 27.49 5.79
N GLU A 232 -44.56 26.17 5.81
CA GLU A 232 -44.70 25.33 7.00
C GLU A 232 -43.69 25.71 8.09
N ASN A 233 -44.17 25.83 9.33
CA ASN A 233 -43.43 26.38 10.46
C ASN A 233 -42.48 25.32 11.04
N THR A 234 -41.17 25.46 10.81
CA THR A 234 -40.13 24.51 11.26
C THR A 234 -39.79 24.58 12.76
N ALA A 235 -40.49 25.40 13.55
CA ALA A 235 -40.26 25.56 14.99
C ALA A 235 -40.47 24.27 15.83
N LYS A 236 -41.07 23.22 15.25
CA LYS A 236 -41.33 21.94 15.94
C LYS A 236 -40.08 21.05 16.09
N TYR A 237 -38.96 21.43 15.49
CA TYR A 237 -37.72 20.63 15.49
C TYR A 237 -36.55 21.28 16.25
N ASP A 238 -36.72 22.48 16.80
CA ASP A 238 -35.66 23.20 17.53
C ASP A 238 -35.36 22.60 18.92
N ASP A 239 -36.23 21.71 19.43
CA ASP A 239 -36.17 21.18 20.79
C ASP A 239 -35.50 19.78 20.90
N LEU A 240 -34.85 19.32 19.84
CA LEU A 240 -34.43 17.91 19.70
C LEU A 240 -32.95 17.62 20.01
N LEU A 241 -32.20 18.53 20.65
CA LEU A 241 -30.89 18.31 21.28
C LEU A 241 -30.40 19.64 21.87
N THR A 242 -30.80 19.93 23.11
CA THR A 242 -30.42 21.19 23.76
C THR A 242 -28.96 21.15 24.23
N ILE A 243 -28.37 22.31 24.47
CA ILE A 243 -26.99 22.45 25.00
C ILE A 243 -26.82 21.66 26.31
N ASP A 244 -27.88 21.47 27.08
CA ASP A 244 -27.83 20.76 28.35
C ASP A 244 -27.73 19.24 28.19
N ASP A 245 -28.29 18.66 27.13
CA ASP A 245 -28.09 17.24 26.78
C ASP A 245 -26.62 16.94 26.43
N TYR A 246 -25.94 17.89 25.77
CA TYR A 246 -24.52 17.78 25.48
C TYR A 246 -23.65 17.83 26.75
N LYS A 247 -24.00 18.69 27.72
CA LYS A 247 -23.31 18.75 29.01
C LYS A 247 -23.51 17.46 29.81
N LEU A 248 -24.72 16.90 29.80
CA LEU A 248 -25.02 15.62 30.44
C LEU A 248 -24.15 14.50 29.85
N LEU A 249 -24.12 14.37 28.53
CA LEU A 249 -23.31 13.36 27.84
C LEU A 249 -21.81 13.54 28.15
N LEU A 250 -21.31 14.77 28.16
CA LEU A 250 -19.92 15.06 28.48
C LEU A 250 -19.56 14.65 29.92
N ASN A 251 -20.46 14.87 30.87
CA ASN A 251 -20.25 14.43 32.26
C ASN A 251 -20.25 12.91 32.38
N ILE A 252 -21.17 12.22 31.70
CA ILE A 252 -21.21 10.75 31.67
C ILE A 252 -19.90 10.19 31.07
N LEU A 253 -19.40 10.77 29.99
CA LEU A 253 -18.15 10.35 29.36
C LEU A 253 -16.92 10.59 30.24
N LYS A 254 -16.90 11.68 31.01
CA LYS A 254 -15.84 11.94 31.99
C LYS A 254 -15.86 10.91 33.12
N GLU A 255 -17.05 10.63 33.66
CA GLU A 255 -17.22 9.65 34.75
C GLU A 255 -16.84 8.23 34.29
N GLN A 256 -17.23 7.81 33.08
CA GLN A 256 -16.82 6.52 32.53
C GLN A 256 -15.30 6.41 32.36
N LYS A 257 -14.66 7.47 31.85
CA LYS A 257 -13.21 7.49 31.66
C LYS A 257 -12.45 7.41 32.99
N GLU A 258 -12.98 8.02 34.06
CA GLU A 258 -12.40 7.91 35.40
C GLU A 258 -12.56 6.50 35.98
N LYS A 259 -13.74 5.87 35.80
CA LYS A 259 -13.97 4.46 36.20
C LYS A 259 -13.01 3.50 35.51
N GLU A 260 -12.84 3.63 34.19
CA GLU A 260 -11.86 2.81 33.45
C GLU A 260 -10.42 3.00 33.95
N ARG A 261 -10.06 4.22 34.38
CA ARG A 261 -8.73 4.50 34.91
C ARG A 261 -8.52 3.83 36.27
N GLN A 262 -9.52 3.90 37.15
CA GLN A 262 -9.49 3.26 38.46
C GLN A 262 -9.45 1.73 38.35
N GLU A 263 -10.16 1.14 37.38
CA GLU A 263 -10.11 -0.31 37.13
C GLU A 263 -8.72 -0.75 36.65
N LYS A 264 -8.08 0.01 35.75
CA LYS A 264 -6.70 -0.28 35.32
C LYS A 264 -5.71 -0.20 36.47
N GLU A 265 -5.80 0.82 37.32
CA GLU A 265 -4.94 0.97 38.50
C GLU A 265 -5.17 -0.13 39.53
N ARG A 266 -6.40 -0.64 39.65
CA ARG A 266 -6.72 -1.78 40.51
C ARG A 266 -6.13 -3.07 39.93
N GLN A 267 -6.25 -3.28 38.63
CA GLN A 267 -5.70 -4.46 37.95
C GLN A 267 -4.17 -4.50 38.05
N GLU A 268 -3.49 -3.37 37.81
CA GLU A 268 -2.03 -3.26 37.96
C GLU A 268 -1.56 -3.55 39.39
N ARG A 269 -2.34 -3.18 40.42
CA ARG A 269 -2.04 -3.52 41.81
C ARG A 269 -2.16 -5.02 42.07
N ILE A 270 -3.21 -5.66 41.56
CA ILE A 270 -3.40 -7.11 41.68
C ILE A 270 -2.26 -7.86 40.98
N ASP A 271 -1.89 -7.43 39.78
CA ASP A 271 -0.81 -8.08 39.00
C ASP A 271 0.55 -7.96 39.71
N LYS A 272 0.83 -6.81 40.35
CA LYS A 272 2.04 -6.61 41.17
C LYS A 272 2.05 -7.49 42.42
N GLU A 273 0.92 -7.63 43.11
CA GLU A 273 0.81 -8.54 44.25
C GLU A 273 1.00 -9.99 43.83
N GLN A 274 0.39 -10.42 42.73
CA GLN A 274 0.58 -11.77 42.19
C GLN A 274 2.03 -12.05 41.78
N ALA A 275 2.71 -11.08 41.16
CA ALA A 275 4.13 -11.19 40.83
C ALA A 275 4.98 -11.39 42.11
N LYS A 276 4.70 -10.64 43.17
CA LYS A 276 5.38 -10.78 44.46
C LYS A 276 5.15 -12.15 45.09
N TYR A 277 3.94 -12.70 45.01
CA TYR A 277 3.65 -14.07 45.46
C TYR A 277 4.39 -15.14 44.66
N ARG A 278 4.53 -14.95 43.33
CA ARG A 278 5.31 -15.86 42.48
C ARG A 278 6.79 -15.84 42.84
N GLU A 279 7.37 -14.66 43.02
CA GLU A 279 8.76 -14.52 43.48
C GLU A 279 8.98 -15.21 44.83
N LEU A 280 8.06 -15.03 45.79
CA LEU A 280 8.11 -15.72 47.09
C LEU A 280 8.03 -17.25 46.94
N GLN A 281 7.18 -17.77 46.06
CA GLN A 281 7.09 -19.21 45.80
C GLN A 281 8.36 -19.76 45.14
N GLU A 282 8.96 -19.03 44.21
CA GLU A 282 10.24 -19.41 43.60
C GLU A 282 11.37 -19.41 44.61
N LEU A 283 11.41 -18.43 45.52
CA LEU A 283 12.38 -18.37 46.61
C LEU A 283 12.22 -19.54 47.60
N TYR A 284 10.98 -19.93 47.91
CA TYR A 284 10.73 -21.11 48.75
C TYR A 284 11.17 -22.41 48.06
N ARG A 285 10.98 -22.52 46.74
CA ARG A 285 11.43 -23.68 45.96
C ARG A 285 12.94 -23.79 45.80
N SER A 286 13.68 -22.68 45.88
CA SER A 286 15.15 -22.69 45.74
C SER A 286 15.89 -23.02 47.03
N VAL A 287 15.19 -23.01 48.18
CA VAL A 287 15.75 -23.29 49.51
C VAL A 287 15.50 -24.74 49.96
N GLN A 288 14.68 -25.51 49.23
CA GLN A 288 14.38 -26.92 49.50
C GLN A 288 15.12 -27.84 48.53
#